data_AF-A0A813YZT3-F1
#
_entry.id   AF-A0A813YZT3-F1
#
_cell.length_a   1.000
_cell.length_b   1.000
_cell.length_c   1.000
_cell.angle_alpha   90.00
_cell.angle_beta   90.00
_cell.angle_gamma   90.00
#
_symmetry.space_group_name_H-M   'P 1'
#
loop_
_entity.id
_entity.type
_entity.pdbx_description
1 polymer ?
#
loop_
_entity_poly.entity_id
_entity_poly.type
_entity_poly.pdbx_seq_one_letter_code
_entity_poly.pdbx_strand_id
1 'polypeptide(L)'
;MNSKSKFKTLVILDLETSGLVYDEPKITELAIIAVHISTLDEMKSDEELPRVLNKLVKFFDPRKTIRSKATELSNLDNHMLKNYASFNHQTVIAIEHFLNDFQKLLCFVAHNGNRFDFPIFFNEIQTALRTNDSTSINQIDSSLISIACVDSINFFREIYRLISDENILDKKHIDNINASSDLSLSNVVSINRRKYVDIPIKSNLARQLPSMKLLKIYERELNRIPILTYHRAEDDCLMLLAILKRYLPDWLQWIDNNHRLLSDFTFLPSSTTKTTKFLSKKNVNCKRPFKF
;
A
#
# COMPACT_ATOMS: atom_id res chain seq x y z
N MET A 1 23.80 8.79 8.40
CA MET A 1 23.48 8.20 9.73
C MET A 1 22.49 7.07 9.49
N ASN A 2 22.87 5.81 9.74
CA ASN A 2 21.98 4.65 9.57
C ASN A 2 20.83 4.71 10.57
N SER A 3 19.68 5.24 10.13
CA SER A 3 18.41 5.02 10.81
C SER A 3 18.14 3.51 10.80
N LYS A 4 18.29 2.84 11.95
CA LYS A 4 17.89 1.44 12.10
C LYS A 4 16.36 1.41 12.05
N SER A 5 15.78 1.02 10.92
CA SER A 5 14.33 0.80 10.84
C SER A 5 13.88 -0.27 11.84
N LYS A 6 12.67 -0.10 12.38
CA LYS A 6 12.01 -1.11 13.22
C LYS A 6 11.73 -2.39 12.44
N PHE A 7 11.51 -2.28 11.14
CA PHE A 7 11.25 -3.40 10.25
C PHE A 7 12.56 -3.92 9.65
N LYS A 8 12.58 -5.22 9.37
CA LYS A 8 13.72 -5.93 8.77
C LYS A 8 13.36 -6.63 7.48
N THR A 9 12.09 -6.97 7.32
CA THR A 9 11.58 -7.62 6.12
C THR A 9 10.46 -6.77 5.53
N LEU A 10 10.64 -6.46 4.25
CA LEU A 10 9.63 -5.86 3.40
C LEU A 10 8.80 -6.98 2.79
N VAL A 11 7.48 -6.89 2.96
CA VAL A 11 6.52 -7.85 2.42
C VAL A 11 5.60 -7.13 1.44
N ILE A 12 5.89 -7.22 0.15
CA ILE A 12 5.03 -6.63 -0.87
C ILE A 12 3.78 -7.48 -1.03
N LEU A 13 2.61 -6.83 -1.01
CA LEU A 13 1.30 -7.46 -1.20
C LEU A 13 0.62 -6.79 -2.40
N ASP A 14 0.05 -7.61 -3.27
CA ASP A 14 -0.88 -7.18 -4.30
C ASP A 14 -1.98 -8.24 -4.48
N LEU A 15 -3.19 -7.78 -4.80
CA LEU A 15 -4.37 -8.61 -4.99
C LEU A 15 -5.05 -8.29 -6.33
N GLU A 16 -5.27 -9.33 -7.14
CA GLU A 16 -6.34 -9.26 -8.14
C GLU A 16 -7.65 -9.73 -7.50
N THR A 17 -8.74 -9.08 -7.86
CA THR A 17 -10.05 -9.36 -7.25
C THR A 17 -11.18 -9.34 -8.26
N SER A 18 -12.31 -9.93 -7.87
CA SER A 18 -13.52 -10.04 -8.70
C SER A 18 -14.21 -8.69 -9.03
N GLY A 19 -13.78 -7.57 -8.45
CA GLY A 19 -14.41 -6.26 -8.63
C GLY A 19 -13.71 -5.12 -7.89
N LEU A 20 -14.38 -3.98 -7.73
CA LEU A 20 -13.85 -2.87 -6.94
C LEU A 20 -14.32 -2.95 -5.49
N VAL A 21 -13.70 -2.17 -4.59
CA VAL A 21 -13.96 -2.21 -3.14
C VAL A 21 -15.44 -2.03 -2.78
N TYR A 22 -16.19 -1.20 -3.51
CA TYR A 22 -17.62 -0.98 -3.24
C TYR A 22 -18.52 -2.19 -3.53
N ASP A 23 -17.97 -3.22 -4.18
CA ASP A 23 -18.73 -4.38 -4.66
C ASP A 23 -18.55 -5.60 -3.78
N GLU A 24 -17.94 -5.47 -2.58
CA GLU A 24 -17.53 -6.61 -1.75
C GLU A 24 -16.72 -7.63 -2.57
N PRO A 25 -15.56 -7.22 -3.12
CA PRO A 25 -14.80 -8.06 -4.01
C PRO A 25 -14.16 -9.21 -3.24
N LYS A 26 -14.06 -10.34 -3.93
CA LYS A 26 -13.36 -11.56 -3.50
C LYS A 26 -12.03 -11.66 -4.23
N ILE A 27 -10.99 -12.08 -3.52
CA ILE A 27 -9.64 -12.27 -4.07
C ILE A 27 -9.67 -13.37 -5.13
N THR A 28 -9.04 -13.11 -6.27
CA THR A 28 -8.89 -14.05 -7.40
C THR A 28 -7.42 -14.45 -7.60
N GLU A 29 -6.49 -13.54 -7.30
CA GLU A 29 -5.05 -13.78 -7.24
C GLU A 29 -4.47 -13.04 -6.03
N LEU A 30 -3.53 -13.66 -5.33
CA LEU A 30 -2.75 -13.06 -4.24
C LEU A 30 -1.28 -13.27 -4.55
N ALA A 31 -0.50 -12.20 -4.47
CA ALA A 31 0.95 -12.27 -4.45
C ALA A 31 1.50 -11.65 -3.17
N ILE A 32 2.42 -12.39 -2.52
CA ILE A 32 3.21 -11.92 -1.40
C ILE A 32 4.68 -12.13 -1.73
N ILE A 33 5.45 -11.05 -1.75
CA ILE A 33 6.90 -11.08 -2.02
C ILE A 33 7.63 -10.55 -0.79
N ALA A 34 8.37 -11.43 -0.12
CA ALA A 34 9.13 -11.11 1.08
C ALA A 34 10.64 -11.00 0.78
N VAL A 35 11.24 -9.89 1.25
CA VAL A 35 12.67 -9.61 1.09
C VAL A 35 13.23 -8.94 2.34
N HIS A 36 14.40 -9.40 2.78
CA HIS A 36 15.12 -8.74 3.87
C HIS A 36 15.72 -7.42 3.38
N ILE A 37 15.61 -6.36 4.19
CA ILE A 37 16.06 -5.01 3.81
C ILE A 37 17.57 -4.99 3.54
N SER A 38 18.38 -5.79 4.24
CA SER A 38 19.83 -5.86 3.95
C SER A 38 20.12 -6.39 2.55
N THR A 39 19.29 -7.31 2.03
CA THR A 39 19.41 -7.78 0.65
C THR A 39 19.24 -6.62 -0.33
N LEU A 40 18.29 -5.73 -0.08
CA LEU A 40 18.10 -4.53 -0.89
C LEU A 40 19.26 -3.56 -0.72
N ASP A 41 19.78 -3.37 0.49
CA ASP A 41 20.89 -2.45 0.78
C ASP A 41 22.20 -2.86 0.08
N GLU A 42 22.46 -4.17 0.01
CA GLU A 42 23.66 -4.76 -0.62
C GLU A 42 23.63 -4.72 -2.16
N MET A 43 22.46 -4.47 -2.77
CA MET A 43 22.35 -4.37 -4.22
C MET A 43 23.06 -3.13 -4.76
N LYS A 44 23.95 -3.36 -5.74
CA LYS A 44 24.76 -2.34 -6.41
C LYS A 44 23.97 -1.44 -7.37
N SER A 45 22.83 -1.91 -7.84
CA SER A 45 21.99 -1.24 -8.83
C SER A 45 20.51 -1.43 -8.47
N ASP A 46 19.68 -0.48 -8.87
CA ASP A 46 18.22 -0.53 -8.84
C ASP A 46 17.60 -0.96 -10.19
N GLU A 47 18.45 -1.26 -11.18
CA GLU A 47 18.03 -1.77 -12.48
C GLU A 47 17.54 -3.22 -12.40
N GLU A 48 18.05 -4.01 -11.47
CA GLU A 48 17.65 -5.41 -11.30
C GLU A 48 16.82 -5.59 -10.03
N LEU A 49 16.07 -6.69 -9.98
CA LEU A 49 15.42 -7.15 -8.76
C LEU A 49 16.41 -7.98 -7.93
N PRO A 50 16.30 -7.99 -6.59
CA PRO A 50 17.14 -8.84 -5.76
C PRO A 50 16.98 -10.31 -6.16
N ARG A 51 18.10 -11.04 -6.23
CA ARG A 51 18.07 -12.49 -6.52
C ARG A 51 17.46 -13.30 -5.40
N VAL A 52 17.63 -12.85 -4.15
CA VAL A 52 17.11 -13.49 -2.95
C VAL A 52 15.74 -12.89 -2.63
N LEU A 53 14.71 -13.57 -3.14
CA LEU A 53 13.30 -13.24 -2.93
C LEU A 53 12.55 -14.50 -2.57
N ASN A 54 11.67 -14.39 -1.57
CA ASN A 54 10.69 -15.42 -1.28
C ASN A 54 9.34 -14.95 -1.80
N LYS A 55 8.62 -15.85 -2.46
CA LYS A 55 7.35 -15.52 -3.11
C LYS A 55 6.29 -16.55 -2.76
N LEU A 56 5.09 -16.07 -2.46
CA LEU A 56 3.88 -16.87 -2.36
C LEU A 56 2.85 -16.28 -3.31
N VAL A 57 2.50 -17.03 -4.36
CA VAL A 57 1.48 -16.64 -5.33
C VAL A 57 0.39 -17.70 -5.35
N LYS A 58 -0.88 -17.30 -5.19
CA LYS A 58 -2.04 -18.20 -5.17
C LYS A 58 -3.21 -17.63 -5.94
N PHE A 59 -3.93 -18.52 -6.62
CA PHE A 59 -5.18 -18.22 -7.32
C PHE A 59 -6.37 -18.82 -6.56
N PHE A 60 -7.53 -18.16 -6.66
CA PHE A 60 -8.72 -18.56 -5.93
C PHE A 60 -9.97 -18.50 -6.78
N ASP A 61 -10.88 -19.45 -6.56
CA ASP A 61 -12.27 -19.27 -7.00
C ASP A 61 -12.94 -18.23 -6.09
N PRO A 62 -13.35 -17.05 -6.61
CA PRO A 62 -14.02 -16.04 -5.80
C PRO A 62 -15.41 -16.49 -5.32
N ARG A 63 -15.98 -17.59 -5.85
CA ARG A 63 -17.37 -18.02 -5.62
C ARG A 63 -18.38 -16.90 -5.87
N LYS A 64 -18.03 -16.03 -6.82
CA LYS A 64 -18.73 -14.82 -7.20
C LYS A 64 -18.33 -14.45 -8.63
N THR A 65 -19.25 -13.86 -9.39
CA THR A 65 -18.94 -13.38 -10.73
C THR A 65 -17.79 -12.37 -10.71
N ILE A 66 -16.77 -12.62 -11.52
CA ILE A 66 -15.71 -11.65 -11.82
C ILE A 66 -16.29 -10.64 -12.81
N ARG A 67 -16.28 -9.36 -12.44
CA ARG A 67 -16.83 -8.32 -13.30
C ARG A 67 -16.01 -8.18 -14.57
N SER A 68 -16.66 -7.79 -15.67
CA SER A 68 -16.01 -7.60 -16.97
C SER A 68 -14.76 -6.72 -16.89
N LYS A 69 -14.81 -5.62 -16.11
CA LYS A 69 -13.64 -4.76 -15.95
C LYS A 69 -12.50 -5.42 -15.17
N ALA A 70 -12.82 -6.26 -14.17
CA ALA A 70 -11.79 -7.02 -13.46
C ALA A 70 -11.15 -8.06 -14.38
N THR A 71 -11.94 -8.77 -15.19
CA THR A 71 -11.44 -9.71 -16.21
C THR A 71 -10.59 -9.01 -17.27
N GLU A 72 -10.99 -7.83 -17.75
CA GLU A 72 -10.21 -7.06 -18.73
C GLU A 72 -8.82 -6.69 -18.21
N LEU A 73 -8.72 -6.36 -16.91
CA LEU A 73 -7.46 -5.94 -16.30
C LEU A 73 -6.60 -7.15 -15.98
N SER A 74 -7.09 -8.09 -15.17
CA SER A 74 -6.29 -9.22 -14.67
C SER A 74 -6.15 -10.38 -15.66
N ASN A 75 -6.94 -10.38 -16.73
CA ASN A 75 -7.08 -11.51 -17.64
C ASN A 75 -7.50 -12.82 -16.92
N LEU A 76 -8.24 -12.70 -15.81
CA LEU A 76 -8.84 -13.80 -15.08
C LEU A 76 -10.36 -13.81 -15.24
N ASP A 77 -10.92 -14.98 -15.47
CA ASP A 77 -12.36 -15.21 -15.47
C ASP A 77 -12.77 -16.39 -14.57
N ASN A 78 -14.08 -16.50 -14.32
CA ASN A 78 -14.60 -17.58 -13.47
C ASN A 78 -14.35 -18.98 -14.07
N HIS A 79 -14.24 -19.11 -15.38
CA HIS A 79 -14.02 -20.41 -16.01
C HIS A 79 -12.61 -20.93 -15.75
N MET A 80 -11.60 -20.06 -15.79
CA MET A 80 -10.21 -20.37 -15.44
C MET A 80 -10.08 -20.79 -13.98
N LEU A 81 -10.83 -20.15 -13.08
CA LEU A 81 -10.68 -20.31 -11.63
C LEU A 81 -11.63 -21.34 -11.00
N LYS A 82 -12.59 -21.91 -11.75
CA LYS A 82 -13.65 -22.80 -11.24
C LYS A 82 -13.18 -24.04 -10.46
N ASN A 83 -11.95 -24.50 -10.70
CA ASN A 83 -11.37 -25.68 -10.03
C ASN A 83 -10.41 -25.32 -8.89
N TYR A 84 -10.19 -24.03 -8.64
CA TYR A 84 -9.35 -23.55 -7.54
C TYR A 84 -10.17 -23.46 -6.26
N ALA A 85 -9.51 -23.60 -5.12
CA ALA A 85 -10.17 -23.37 -3.84
C ALA A 85 -10.48 -21.87 -3.66
N SER A 86 -11.54 -21.55 -2.93
CA SER A 86 -11.74 -20.18 -2.46
C SER A 86 -10.74 -19.83 -1.36
N PHE A 87 -10.53 -18.53 -1.11
CA PHE A 87 -9.81 -18.08 0.07
C PHE A 87 -10.44 -18.68 1.34
N ASN A 88 -9.62 -19.31 2.18
CA ASN A 88 -10.06 -20.14 3.31
C ASN A 88 -8.99 -20.21 4.40
N HIS A 89 -9.29 -20.88 5.51
CA HIS A 89 -8.38 -20.98 6.65
C HIS A 89 -7.02 -21.60 6.31
N GLN A 90 -6.97 -22.60 5.42
CA GLN A 90 -5.70 -23.19 4.98
C GLN A 90 -4.82 -22.19 4.24
N THR A 91 -5.43 -21.20 3.59
CA THR A 91 -4.69 -20.08 2.99
C THR A 91 -4.10 -19.17 4.05
N VAL A 92 -4.84 -18.88 5.13
CA VAL A 92 -4.32 -18.09 6.26
C VAL A 92 -3.11 -18.78 6.89
N ILE A 93 -3.23 -20.08 7.20
CA ILE A 93 -2.12 -20.90 7.72
C ILE A 93 -0.90 -20.86 6.78
N ALA A 94 -1.12 -21.00 5.47
CA ALA A 94 -0.03 -20.98 4.50
C ALA A 94 0.72 -19.64 4.49
N ILE A 95 0.00 -18.52 4.60
CA ILE A 95 0.60 -17.19 4.68
C ILE A 95 1.36 -17.02 6.00
N GLU A 96 0.81 -17.47 7.12
CA GLU A 96 1.48 -17.41 8.42
C GLU A 96 2.78 -18.22 8.43
N HIS A 97 2.75 -19.45 7.94
CA HIS A 97 3.96 -20.26 7.84
C HIS A 97 4.99 -19.63 6.90
N PHE A 98 4.56 -19.12 5.75
CA PHE A 98 5.44 -18.42 4.83
C PHE A 98 6.12 -17.21 5.49
N LEU A 99 5.41 -16.46 6.33
CA LEU A 99 5.94 -15.26 6.98
C LEU A 99 6.73 -15.52 8.27
N ASN A 100 6.52 -16.68 8.91
CA ASN A 100 7.20 -17.03 10.16
C ASN A 100 8.72 -17.16 10.01
N ASP A 101 9.21 -17.45 8.80
CA ASP A 101 10.64 -17.55 8.49
C ASP A 101 11.39 -16.20 8.64
N PHE A 102 10.67 -15.07 8.66
CA PHE A 102 11.24 -13.73 8.59
C PHE A 102 11.29 -12.98 9.94
N GLN A 103 10.91 -13.65 11.04
CA GLN A 103 10.74 -13.05 12.38
C GLN A 103 9.66 -11.94 12.40
N LYS A 104 9.21 -11.49 13.59
CA LYS A 104 8.08 -10.54 13.73
C LYS A 104 8.36 -9.09 13.24
N LEU A 105 9.44 -8.84 12.52
CA LEU A 105 9.87 -7.51 12.08
C LEU A 105 9.41 -7.23 10.63
N LEU A 106 8.14 -7.50 10.36
CA LEU A 106 7.52 -7.47 9.04
C LEU A 106 6.73 -6.19 8.81
N CYS A 107 6.78 -5.68 7.58
CA CYS A 107 5.83 -4.68 7.13
C CYS A 107 5.26 -5.03 5.75
N PHE A 108 3.94 -5.18 5.67
CA PHE A 108 3.22 -5.24 4.42
C PHE A 108 3.26 -3.89 3.71
N VAL A 109 3.53 -3.91 2.41
CA VAL A 109 3.50 -2.74 1.55
C VAL A 109 2.70 -3.05 0.31
N ALA A 110 1.65 -2.26 0.09
CA ALA A 110 0.79 -2.38 -1.08
C ALA A 110 0.60 -1.00 -1.71
N HIS A 111 0.31 -0.95 -3.00
CA HIS A 111 0.09 0.29 -3.72
C HIS A 111 -1.40 0.63 -3.76
N ASN A 112 -1.82 1.73 -3.13
CA ASN A 112 -3.24 2.01 -2.82
C ASN A 112 -3.82 1.04 -1.77
N GLY A 113 -2.96 0.36 -1.01
CA GLY A 113 -3.34 -0.68 -0.07
C GLY A 113 -4.35 -0.24 0.99
N ASN A 114 -4.29 1.01 1.44
CA ASN A 114 -5.23 1.51 2.46
C ASN A 114 -6.68 1.51 1.98
N ARG A 115 -6.88 1.68 0.67
CA ARG A 115 -8.20 1.79 0.04
C ARG A 115 -8.60 0.53 -0.71
N PHE A 116 -7.70 -0.43 -0.88
CA PHE A 116 -7.91 -1.62 -1.70
C PHE A 116 -7.45 -2.89 -0.99
N ASP A 117 -6.15 -3.20 -1.03
CA ASP A 117 -5.60 -4.49 -0.61
C ASP A 117 -5.86 -4.81 0.85
N PHE A 118 -5.53 -3.90 1.78
CA PHE A 118 -5.59 -4.20 3.21
C PHE A 118 -7.02 -4.41 3.74
N PRO A 119 -8.02 -3.57 3.39
CA PRO A 119 -9.41 -3.85 3.75
C PRO A 119 -9.94 -5.19 3.21
N ILE A 120 -9.61 -5.54 1.96
CA ILE A 120 -10.07 -6.78 1.32
C ILE A 120 -9.37 -7.99 1.98
N PHE A 121 -8.05 -7.93 2.13
CA PHE A 121 -7.24 -8.99 2.72
C PHE A 121 -7.64 -9.28 4.16
N PHE A 122 -7.78 -8.24 4.98
CA PHE A 122 -8.22 -8.41 6.37
C PHE A 122 -9.63 -9.01 6.47
N ASN A 123 -10.55 -8.63 5.58
CA ASN A 123 -11.90 -9.18 5.57
C ASN A 123 -11.92 -10.67 5.15
N GLU A 124 -11.10 -11.05 4.16
CA GLU A 124 -10.97 -12.46 3.75
C GLU A 124 -10.33 -13.31 4.86
N ILE A 125 -9.30 -12.81 5.55
CA ILE A 125 -8.72 -13.47 6.74
C ILE A 125 -9.80 -13.68 7.80
N GLN A 126 -10.53 -12.63 8.19
CA GLN A 126 -11.59 -12.76 9.19
C GLN A 126 -12.68 -13.75 8.78
N THR A 127 -13.09 -13.72 7.51
CA THR A 127 -14.12 -14.63 6.99
C THR A 127 -13.63 -16.07 7.05
N ALA A 128 -12.41 -16.34 6.59
CA ALA A 128 -11.78 -17.65 6.59
C ALA A 128 -11.64 -18.22 8.01
N LEU A 129 -11.29 -17.39 8.99
CA LEU A 129 -11.13 -17.81 10.38
C LEU A 129 -12.49 -18.09 11.06
N ARG A 130 -13.55 -17.34 10.72
CA ARG A 130 -14.91 -17.58 11.25
C ARG A 130 -15.54 -18.89 10.74
N THR A 131 -15.26 -19.28 9.50
CA THR A 131 -15.90 -20.46 8.89
C THR A 131 -15.45 -21.80 9.46
N ASN A 132 -14.39 -21.82 10.28
CA ASN A 132 -13.85 -23.04 10.87
C ASN A 132 -14.33 -23.32 12.31
N ASP A 133 -14.93 -22.34 12.99
CA ASP A 133 -15.40 -22.49 14.37
C ASP A 133 -16.86 -22.98 14.44
N SER A 134 -17.03 -24.30 14.53
CA SER A 134 -18.30 -24.89 15.02
C SER A 134 -18.36 -24.97 16.55
N THR A 135 -17.28 -24.66 17.25
CA THR A 135 -17.18 -24.77 18.71
C THR A 135 -16.18 -23.76 19.26
N SER A 136 -16.69 -22.73 19.93
CA SER A 136 -15.99 -21.71 20.75
C SER A 136 -15.76 -20.36 20.07
N ILE A 137 -16.81 -19.54 20.12
CA ILE A 137 -16.73 -18.09 20.05
C ILE A 137 -15.69 -17.64 21.10
N ASN A 138 -14.65 -16.91 20.68
CA ASN A 138 -13.71 -16.09 21.48
C ASN A 138 -12.20 -16.47 21.42
N GLN A 139 -11.61 -16.55 20.23
CA GLN A 139 -10.44 -15.72 19.85
C GLN A 139 -9.94 -16.12 18.46
N ILE A 140 -10.20 -15.27 17.48
CA ILE A 140 -9.54 -15.33 16.18
C ILE A 140 -8.17 -14.68 16.36
N ASP A 141 -7.16 -15.44 16.79
CA ASP A 141 -5.79 -14.93 16.93
C ASP A 141 -4.94 -15.39 15.75
N SER A 142 -5.02 -14.64 14.64
CA SER A 142 -4.05 -14.78 13.55
C SER A 142 -2.96 -13.74 13.74
N SER A 143 -1.72 -14.19 13.75
CA SER A 143 -0.53 -13.33 13.82
C SER A 143 -0.51 -12.27 12.72
N LEU A 144 -1.14 -12.55 11.57
CA LEU A 144 -1.21 -11.65 10.42
C LEU A 144 -1.86 -10.32 10.75
N ILE A 145 -2.89 -10.31 11.62
CA ILE A 145 -3.66 -9.10 11.92
C ILE A 145 -2.80 -8.07 12.67
N SER A 146 -1.72 -8.52 13.31
CA SER A 146 -0.77 -7.68 14.04
C SER A 146 0.40 -7.18 13.18
N ILE A 147 0.47 -7.56 11.90
CA ILE A 147 1.53 -7.12 11.00
C ILE A 147 1.30 -5.67 10.60
N ALA A 148 2.39 -4.88 10.62
CA ALA A 148 2.38 -3.49 10.18
C ALA A 148 2.15 -3.39 8.67
N CYS A 149 1.38 -2.40 8.23
CA CYS A 149 1.00 -2.17 6.84
C CYS A 149 1.24 -0.70 6.49
N VAL A 150 1.76 -0.45 5.29
CA VAL A 150 1.85 0.90 4.71
C VAL A 150 1.40 0.94 3.26
N ASP A 151 0.85 2.09 2.88
CA ASP A 151 0.44 2.38 1.51
C ASP A 151 1.51 3.19 0.79
N SER A 152 2.08 2.61 -0.27
CA SER A 152 3.16 3.25 -1.02
C SER A 152 2.70 4.52 -1.75
N ILE A 153 1.40 4.67 -2.08
CA ILE A 153 0.90 5.92 -2.68
C ILE A 153 1.13 7.11 -1.76
N ASN A 154 0.94 6.92 -0.45
CA ASN A 154 1.11 8.02 0.50
C ASN A 154 2.58 8.45 0.59
N PHE A 155 3.50 7.48 0.59
CA PHE A 155 4.93 7.76 0.51
C PHE A 155 5.28 8.55 -0.76
N PHE A 156 4.87 8.07 -1.95
CA PHE A 156 5.18 8.75 -3.19
C PHE A 156 4.59 10.16 -3.25
N ARG A 157 3.34 10.34 -2.81
CA ARG A 157 2.73 11.68 -2.72
C ARG A 157 3.53 12.64 -1.86
N GLU A 158 4.06 12.16 -0.74
CA GLU A 158 4.89 12.97 0.14
C GLU A 158 6.20 13.39 -0.53
N ILE A 159 6.91 12.43 -1.15
CA ILE A 159 8.12 12.70 -1.92
C ILE A 159 7.87 13.73 -3.01
N TYR A 160 6.83 13.57 -3.84
CA TYR A 160 6.54 14.54 -4.89
C TYR A 160 6.15 15.91 -4.35
N ARG A 161 5.49 15.97 -3.19
CA ARG A 161 5.18 17.26 -2.55
C ARG A 161 6.47 17.96 -2.13
N LEU A 162 7.40 17.23 -1.51
CA LEU A 162 8.70 17.77 -1.10
C LEU A 162 9.50 18.29 -2.30
N ILE A 163 9.61 17.49 -3.37
CA ILE A 163 10.28 17.88 -4.61
C ILE A 163 9.61 19.10 -5.26
N SER A 164 8.27 19.17 -5.25
CA SER A 164 7.54 20.30 -5.83
C SER A 164 7.73 21.58 -5.03
N ASP A 165 7.70 21.48 -3.70
CA ASP A 165 7.91 22.61 -2.79
C ASP A 165 9.35 23.16 -2.95
N GLU A 166 10.36 22.29 -3.10
CA GLU A 166 11.74 22.69 -3.42
C GLU A 166 11.84 23.38 -4.78
N ASN A 167 11.28 22.81 -5.84
CA ASN A 167 11.29 23.47 -7.16
C ASN A 167 10.65 24.86 -7.15
N ILE A 168 9.66 25.10 -6.27
CA ILE A 168 9.06 26.42 -6.08
C ILE A 168 10.00 27.35 -5.30
N LEU A 169 10.70 26.84 -4.28
CA LEU A 169 11.71 27.60 -3.52
C LEU A 169 12.90 27.97 -4.41
N ASP A 170 13.40 27.01 -5.20
CA ASP A 170 14.48 27.21 -6.16
C ASP A 170 14.07 28.16 -7.26
N LYS A 171 12.85 28.08 -7.82
CA LYS A 171 12.39 29.11 -8.78
C LYS A 171 12.38 30.52 -8.18
N LYS A 172 11.93 30.67 -6.93
CA LYS A 172 11.97 31.95 -6.20
C LYS A 172 13.40 32.42 -5.91
N HIS A 173 14.35 31.49 -5.75
CA HIS A 173 15.77 31.78 -5.57
C HIS A 173 16.52 32.03 -6.89
N ILE A 174 16.13 31.37 -7.98
CA ILE A 174 16.66 31.51 -9.35
C ILE A 174 16.21 32.84 -9.97
N ASP A 175 15.02 33.33 -9.63
CA ASP A 175 14.63 34.72 -9.90
C ASP A 175 15.58 35.75 -9.23
N ASN A 176 16.48 35.30 -8.33
CA ASN A 176 17.49 36.13 -7.68
C ASN A 176 18.96 35.74 -7.95
N ILE A 177 19.33 34.52 -8.37
CA ILE A 177 20.73 34.15 -8.65
C ILE A 177 20.81 33.04 -9.73
N ASN A 178 21.67 33.26 -10.73
CA ASN A 178 22.05 32.27 -11.73
C ASN A 178 22.97 31.16 -11.17
N ALA A 179 22.73 29.93 -11.66
CA ALA A 179 23.66 28.80 -11.86
C ALA A 179 23.69 27.63 -10.85
N SER A 180 23.44 26.43 -11.41
CA SER A 180 23.84 25.06 -11.02
C SER A 180 23.38 24.56 -9.63
N SER A 181 23.10 23.29 -9.35
CA SER A 181 23.62 22.00 -9.81
C SER A 181 22.75 20.87 -9.22
N ASP A 182 22.96 19.62 -9.68
CA ASP A 182 22.48 18.36 -9.11
C ASP A 182 22.22 18.36 -7.58
N LEU A 183 21.01 17.93 -7.18
CA LEU A 183 20.59 17.80 -5.78
C LEU A 183 20.18 16.34 -5.49
N SER A 184 20.84 15.72 -4.50
CA SER A 184 20.57 14.34 -4.06
C SER A 184 19.41 14.28 -3.06
N LEU A 185 18.47 13.35 -3.29
CA LEU A 185 17.29 13.07 -2.44
C LEU A 185 17.59 12.87 -0.95
N SER A 186 18.80 12.40 -0.61
CA SER A 186 19.28 12.20 0.76
C SER A 186 19.24 13.49 1.62
N ASN A 187 19.39 14.66 0.99
CA ASN A 187 19.37 15.94 1.69
C ASN A 187 17.94 16.41 1.99
N VAL A 188 16.97 16.04 1.16
CA VAL A 188 15.56 16.46 1.23
C VAL A 188 14.83 15.81 2.41
N VAL A 189 15.06 14.51 2.61
CA VAL A 189 14.38 13.70 3.64
C VAL A 189 14.85 14.06 5.05
N SER A 190 16.06 14.59 5.18
CA SER A 190 16.66 14.97 6.47
C SER A 190 16.03 16.22 7.10
N ILE A 191 15.37 17.08 6.31
CA ILE A 191 15.03 18.45 6.71
C ILE A 191 13.58 18.62 7.20
N ASN A 192 12.62 17.79 6.78
CA ASN A 192 11.19 18.03 7.09
C ASN A 192 10.56 16.98 8.03
N ARG A 193 10.86 17.11 9.33
CA ARG A 193 10.19 16.38 10.43
C ARG A 193 8.82 16.96 10.78
N ARG A 194 7.81 16.82 9.92
CA ARG A 194 6.41 17.07 10.31
C ARG A 194 5.59 15.79 10.20
N LYS A 195 4.98 15.38 11.31
CA LYS A 195 4.04 14.24 11.37
C LYS A 195 2.96 14.40 10.29
N TYR A 196 2.74 13.36 9.49
CA TYR A 196 1.69 13.32 8.50
C TYR A 196 0.32 13.33 9.20
N VAL A 197 -0.50 14.29 8.80
CA VAL A 197 -1.95 14.33 9.04
C VAL A 197 -2.54 14.21 7.64
N ASP A 198 -3.62 13.44 7.45
CA ASP A 198 -4.37 13.43 6.19
C ASP A 198 -4.87 14.86 5.88
N ILE A 199 -4.04 15.63 5.18
CA ILE A 199 -4.37 16.99 4.76
C ILE A 199 -5.02 16.84 3.38
N PRO A 200 -6.28 17.24 3.21
CA PRO A 200 -6.93 17.23 1.91
C PRO A 200 -6.12 18.08 0.93
N ILE A 201 -5.68 17.48 -0.18
CA ILE A 201 -5.02 18.21 -1.26
C ILE A 201 -6.03 19.21 -1.84
N LYS A 202 -5.73 20.51 -1.79
CA LYS A 202 -6.54 21.54 -2.43
C LYS A 202 -6.67 21.21 -3.93
N SER A 203 -7.89 21.26 -4.46
CA SER A 203 -8.25 20.79 -5.80
C SER A 203 -7.40 21.36 -6.95
N ASN A 204 -6.88 22.58 -6.82
CA ASN A 204 -6.01 23.19 -7.84
C ASN A 204 -4.59 22.62 -7.86
N LEU A 205 -4.05 22.14 -6.73
CA LEU A 205 -2.73 21.52 -6.67
C LEU A 205 -2.77 20.06 -7.17
N ALA A 206 -3.90 19.38 -6.95
CA ALA A 206 -4.13 18.01 -7.41
C ALA A 206 -4.08 17.87 -8.95
N ARG A 207 -4.36 18.94 -9.70
CA ARG A 207 -4.27 18.95 -11.18
C ARG A 207 -2.85 19.04 -11.72
N GLN A 208 -1.86 19.40 -10.89
CA GLN A 208 -0.46 19.52 -11.29
C GLN A 208 0.40 18.34 -10.84
N LEU A 209 -0.09 17.54 -9.88
CA LEU A 209 0.64 16.37 -9.40
C LEU A 209 0.64 15.25 -10.45
N PRO A 210 1.78 14.56 -10.63
CA PRO A 210 1.87 13.48 -11.60
C PRO A 210 0.96 12.30 -11.21
N SER A 211 0.68 11.42 -12.17
CA SER A 211 -0.13 10.23 -11.91
C SER A 211 0.54 9.34 -10.87
N MET A 212 -0.26 8.92 -9.87
CA MET A 212 0.12 7.97 -8.82
C MET A 212 -0.31 6.54 -9.14
N LYS A 213 -0.60 6.20 -10.40
CA LYS A 213 -0.78 4.80 -10.80
C LYS A 213 0.58 4.12 -10.79
N LEU A 214 0.66 2.87 -10.31
CA LEU A 214 1.91 2.12 -10.19
C LEU A 214 2.75 2.16 -11.48
N LEU A 215 2.14 1.81 -12.62
CA LEU A 215 2.79 1.85 -13.93
C LEU A 215 3.38 3.24 -14.25
N LYS A 216 2.66 4.32 -13.93
CA LYS A 216 3.11 5.69 -14.20
C LYS A 216 4.20 6.16 -13.26
N ILE A 217 4.28 5.61 -12.06
CA ILE A 217 5.42 5.83 -11.16
C ILE A 217 6.62 5.03 -11.69
N TYR A 218 6.43 3.75 -12.03
CA TYR A 218 7.48 2.89 -12.57
C TYR A 218 8.16 3.49 -13.81
N GLU A 219 7.37 3.88 -14.82
CA GLU A 219 7.86 4.50 -16.06
C GLU A 219 8.68 5.77 -15.78
N ARG A 220 8.22 6.59 -14.82
CA ARG A 220 8.83 7.87 -14.48
C ARG A 220 10.11 7.72 -13.66
N GLU A 221 10.11 6.81 -12.70
CA GLU A 221 11.21 6.68 -11.73
C GLU A 221 12.38 5.84 -12.26
N LEU A 222 12.09 4.87 -13.12
CA LEU A 222 13.10 3.94 -13.64
C LEU A 222 13.41 4.19 -15.12
N ASN A 223 12.78 5.19 -15.75
CA ASN A 223 12.97 5.56 -17.15
C ASN A 223 12.91 4.38 -18.13
N ARG A 224 12.03 3.41 -17.85
CA ARG A 224 11.90 2.17 -18.63
C ARG A 224 10.47 1.70 -18.70
N ILE A 225 10.16 0.98 -19.77
CA ILE A 225 8.89 0.28 -19.94
C ILE A 225 9.01 -1.03 -19.14
N PRO A 226 8.04 -1.37 -18.28
CA PRO A 226 8.08 -2.66 -17.60
C PRO A 226 8.06 -3.80 -18.61
N ILE A 227 8.96 -4.76 -18.41
CA ILE A 227 8.98 -6.04 -19.14
C ILE A 227 7.89 -6.98 -18.58
N LEU A 228 7.39 -6.66 -17.38
CA LEU A 228 6.39 -7.43 -16.64
C LEU A 228 4.97 -7.11 -17.12
N THR A 229 4.06 -8.07 -16.95
CA THR A 229 2.67 -7.89 -17.40
C THR A 229 1.90 -7.16 -16.31
N TYR A 230 1.51 -5.92 -16.60
CA TYR A 230 0.67 -5.11 -15.70
C TYR A 230 -0.64 -5.84 -15.40
N HIS A 231 -1.12 -5.77 -14.15
CA HIS A 231 -2.31 -6.50 -13.64
C HIS A 231 -2.15 -8.01 -13.49
N ARG A 232 -0.92 -8.47 -13.25
CA ARG A 232 -0.69 -9.75 -12.56
C ARG A 232 -0.16 -9.43 -11.18
N ALA A 233 -0.72 -10.05 -10.14
CA ALA A 233 -0.40 -9.69 -8.77
C ALA A 233 1.11 -9.78 -8.46
N GLU A 234 1.78 -10.83 -8.97
CA GLU A 234 3.22 -10.99 -8.81
C GLU A 234 4.02 -9.87 -9.49
N ASP A 235 3.64 -9.53 -10.72
CA ASP A 235 4.34 -8.56 -11.56
C ASP A 235 4.22 -7.16 -10.95
N ASP A 236 3.03 -6.79 -10.46
CA ASP A 236 2.77 -5.52 -9.77
C ASP A 236 3.55 -5.45 -8.44
N CYS A 237 3.67 -6.55 -7.69
CA CYS A 237 4.55 -6.62 -6.52
C CYS A 237 6.02 -6.34 -6.88
N LEU A 238 6.54 -6.97 -7.94
CA LEU A 238 7.92 -6.80 -8.39
C LEU A 238 8.19 -5.37 -8.90
N MET A 239 7.22 -4.78 -9.62
CA MET A 239 7.29 -3.38 -10.03
C MET A 239 7.37 -2.45 -8.82
N LEU A 240 6.52 -2.66 -7.81
CA LEU A 240 6.55 -1.85 -6.59
C LEU A 240 7.88 -2.02 -5.85
N LEU A 241 8.40 -3.24 -5.75
CA LEU A 241 9.69 -3.49 -5.11
C LEU A 241 10.84 -2.77 -5.81
N ALA A 242 10.88 -2.79 -7.14
CA ALA A 242 11.90 -2.09 -7.93
C ALA A 242 11.87 -0.58 -7.66
N ILE A 243 10.67 0.02 -7.60
CA ILE A 243 10.54 1.44 -7.27
C ILE A 243 11.01 1.69 -5.83
N LEU A 244 10.61 0.88 -4.84
CA LEU A 244 11.01 1.10 -3.45
C LEU A 244 12.52 0.99 -3.22
N LYS A 245 13.23 0.13 -3.97
CA LYS A 245 14.70 0.04 -3.94
C LYS A 245 15.36 1.37 -4.35
N ARG A 246 14.83 2.09 -5.34
CA ARG A 246 15.30 3.43 -5.78
C ARG A 246 15.36 4.43 -4.62
N TYR A 247 14.43 4.30 -3.67
CA TYR A 247 14.26 5.23 -2.56
C TYR A 247 14.92 4.75 -1.26
N LEU A 248 15.64 3.63 -1.26
CA LEU A 248 16.33 3.13 -0.08
C LEU A 248 17.56 4.02 0.24
N PRO A 249 17.82 4.39 1.51
CA PRO A 249 17.11 4.01 2.74
C PRO A 249 16.00 4.99 3.17
N ASP A 250 15.75 6.05 2.42
CA ASP A 250 14.91 7.19 2.82
C ASP A 250 13.48 6.77 3.23
N TRP A 251 12.87 5.86 2.48
CA TRP A 251 11.51 5.43 2.77
C TRP A 251 11.41 4.56 4.04
N LEU A 252 12.50 3.96 4.54
CA LEU A 252 12.46 3.11 5.74
C LEU A 252 12.04 3.90 6.99
N GLN A 253 12.58 5.12 7.15
CA GLN A 253 12.19 5.99 8.25
C GLN A 253 10.73 6.45 8.10
N TRP A 254 10.24 6.55 6.87
CA TRP A 254 8.86 6.89 6.60
C TRP A 254 7.91 5.77 7.07
N ILE A 255 8.22 4.49 6.81
CA ILE A 255 7.41 3.35 7.28
C ILE A 255 7.30 3.36 8.82
N ASP A 256 8.43 3.55 9.51
CA ASP A 256 8.49 3.51 10.98
C ASP A 256 7.52 4.49 11.65
N ASN A 257 7.12 5.56 10.94
CA ASN A 257 6.27 6.63 11.42
C ASN A 257 4.84 6.61 10.85
N ASN A 258 4.59 5.89 9.75
CA ASN A 258 3.31 5.95 9.02
C ASN A 258 2.58 4.61 8.91
N HIS A 259 3.12 3.53 9.49
CA HIS A 259 2.45 2.23 9.50
C HIS A 259 1.20 2.20 10.37
N ARG A 260 0.29 1.31 9.99
CA ARG A 260 -0.91 0.90 10.73
C ARG A 260 -0.90 -0.62 10.88
N LEU A 261 -1.61 -1.18 11.84
CA LEU A 261 -1.75 -2.63 11.92
C LEU A 261 -2.75 -3.12 10.87
N LEU A 262 -2.60 -4.35 10.37
CA LEU A 262 -3.57 -4.95 9.46
C LEU A 262 -4.99 -5.00 10.09
N SER A 263 -5.06 -5.17 11.41
CA SER A 263 -6.30 -5.10 12.19
C SER A 263 -6.98 -3.72 12.18
N ASP A 264 -6.28 -2.65 11.82
CA ASP A 264 -6.85 -1.29 11.78
C ASP A 264 -7.71 -1.06 10.53
N PHE A 265 -7.67 -1.97 9.56
CA PHE A 265 -8.47 -1.89 8.35
C PHE A 265 -9.81 -2.57 8.60
N THR A 266 -10.89 -2.01 8.08
CA THR A 266 -12.20 -2.64 8.11
C THR A 266 -12.87 -2.44 6.76
N PHE A 267 -13.59 -3.46 6.31
CA PHE A 267 -14.49 -3.29 5.19
C PHE A 267 -15.70 -2.50 5.69
N LEU A 268 -15.89 -1.26 5.24
CA LEU A 268 -17.12 -0.53 5.50
C LEU A 268 -18.15 -1.02 4.49
N PRO A 269 -19.22 -1.73 4.91
CA PRO A 269 -20.26 -2.13 3.98
C PRO A 269 -20.84 -0.87 3.32
N SER A 270 -20.96 -0.90 1.98
CA SER A 270 -21.71 0.11 1.25
C SER A 270 -23.10 0.20 1.86
N SER A 271 -23.44 1.38 2.36
CA SER A 271 -24.65 1.65 3.11
C SER A 271 -25.90 1.00 2.53
N THR A 272 -26.50 0.09 3.31
CA THR A 272 -27.95 0.00 3.37
C THR A 272 -28.49 1.39 3.68
N THR A 273 -29.36 1.89 2.80
CA THR A 273 -30.34 2.98 3.00
C THR A 273 -29.91 4.16 3.86
N LYS A 274 -29.89 5.36 3.26
CA LYS A 274 -29.91 6.64 3.96
C LYS A 274 -31.06 6.67 4.99
N THR A 275 -30.75 6.35 6.25
CA THR A 275 -31.54 6.78 7.39
C THR A 275 -30.76 7.92 8.04
N THR A 276 -31.12 9.14 7.66
CA THR A 276 -30.68 10.38 8.31
C THR A 276 -31.03 10.32 9.80
N LYS A 277 -30.11 9.87 10.64
CA LYS A 277 -30.09 10.25 12.06
C LYS A 277 -29.41 11.61 12.13
N PHE A 278 -30.23 12.65 12.24
CA PHE A 278 -29.80 13.95 12.74
C PHE A 278 -29.19 13.74 14.14
N LEU A 279 -27.86 13.74 14.22
CA LEU A 279 -27.16 13.97 15.47
C LEU A 279 -27.17 15.48 15.71
N SER A 280 -27.91 15.88 16.73
CA SER A 280 -28.02 17.25 17.21
C SER A 280 -26.62 17.83 17.47
N LYS A 281 -26.35 18.98 16.84
CA LYS A 281 -25.17 19.78 17.15
C LYS A 281 -25.23 20.17 18.63
N LYS A 282 -24.32 19.63 19.44
CA LYS A 282 -24.00 20.22 20.75
C LYS A 282 -23.43 21.62 20.49
N ASN A 283 -24.14 22.62 21.00
CA ASN A 283 -23.70 24.02 21.06
C ASN A 283 -22.34 24.12 21.75
N VAL A 284 -21.30 24.46 20.98
CA VAL A 284 -20.06 25.00 21.54
C VAL A 284 -20.14 26.51 21.41
N ASN A 285 -20.38 27.15 22.55
CA ASN A 285 -20.34 28.60 22.72
C ASN A 285 -18.91 29.11 22.47
N CYS A 286 -18.65 29.64 21.28
CA CYS A 286 -17.47 30.47 21.04
C CYS A 286 -17.83 31.93 21.31
N LYS A 287 -17.37 32.43 22.46
CA LYS A 287 -17.35 33.85 22.81
C LYS A 287 -16.57 34.63 21.74
N ARG A 288 -17.15 35.74 21.27
CA ARG A 288 -16.50 36.72 20.37
C ARG A 288 -15.39 37.47 21.11
N PRO A 289 -14.22 37.73 20.50
CA PRO A 289 -13.36 38.83 20.90
C PRO A 289 -13.76 40.12 20.15
N PHE A 290 -13.21 41.23 20.61
CA PHE A 290 -13.75 42.58 20.59
C PHE A 290 -13.88 43.30 19.24
N LYS A 291 -14.74 44.32 19.28
CA LYS A 291 -14.96 45.41 18.33
C LYS A 291 -13.68 46.24 18.11
N PHE A 292 -13.40 46.60 16.87
CA PHE A 292 -13.56 47.96 16.32
C PHE A 292 -14.04 47.84 14.88
#